data_AF-A0A6A0AB56-F1
#
_entry.id   AF-A0A6A0AB56-F1
#
_cell.length_a   1.000
_cell.length_b   1.000
_cell.length_c   1.000
_cell.angle_alpha   90.00
_cell.angle_beta   90.00
_cell.angle_gamma   90.00
#
_symmetry.space_group_name_H-M   'P 1'
#
loop_
_entity.id
_entity.type
_entity.pdbx_description
1 polymer ?
#
loop_
_entity_poly.entity_id
_entity_poly.type
_entity_poly.pdbx_seq_one_letter_code
_entity_poly.pdbx_strand_id
1 'polypeptide(L)'
;EAEVQQELRLEEQLGEGAFGTVYRGTWRGMQALTDTALYLVGELCTHGSLCQVIESGRLWDAELQAPRLGPVLTVLCDIAEGMDLKPDNVLLQDTAKGVVAKVADLGLGAILTAGTTHLSDARVGTQLYMAPE
;
A
#
# COMPACT_ATOMS: atom_id res chain seq x y z
N GLU A 1 -31.39 1.50 26.96
CA GLU A 1 -30.28 0.58 26.63
C GLU A 1 -29.79 0.96 25.24
N ALA A 2 -28.50 1.26 25.08
CA ALA A 2 -27.96 1.82 23.84
C ALA A 2 -27.63 0.69 22.87
N GLU A 3 -28.35 0.64 21.76
CA GLU A 3 -28.08 -0.27 20.64
C GLU A 3 -26.90 0.30 19.85
N VAL A 4 -25.70 -0.23 20.11
CA VAL A 4 -24.49 0.15 19.38
C VAL A 4 -24.47 -0.62 18.07
N GLN A 5 -25.03 -0.03 17.01
CA GLN A 5 -24.77 -0.49 15.65
C GLN A 5 -23.38 0.01 15.22
N GLN A 6 -22.55 -0.92 14.79
CA GLN A 6 -21.12 -0.73 14.50
C GLN A 6 -20.89 -1.23 13.08
N GLU A 7 -20.66 -0.28 12.16
CA GLU A 7 -20.82 -0.46 10.71
C GLU A 7 -19.59 0.06 9.96
N LEU A 8 -19.19 -0.62 8.88
CA LEU A 8 -18.19 -0.13 7.93
C LEU A 8 -18.80 1.04 7.14
N ARG A 9 -18.24 2.24 7.25
CA ARG A 9 -18.68 3.39 6.47
C ARG A 9 -17.64 3.75 5.42
N LEU A 10 -17.97 3.51 4.16
CA LEU A 10 -17.20 3.99 3.03
C LEU A 10 -17.48 5.49 2.84
N GLU A 11 -16.42 6.29 2.69
CA GLU A 11 -16.50 7.75 2.58
C GLU A 11 -16.15 8.21 1.16
N GLU A 12 -14.94 7.89 0.69
CA GLU A 12 -14.39 8.37 -0.57
C GLU A 12 -13.68 7.23 -1.30
N GLN A 13 -13.85 7.09 -2.61
CA GLN A 13 -13.07 6.17 -3.43
C GLN A 13 -11.68 6.76 -3.67
N LEU A 14 -10.64 6.04 -3.24
CA LEU A 14 -9.24 6.47 -3.39
C LEU A 14 -8.60 5.96 -4.68
N GLY A 15 -9.05 4.80 -5.18
CA GLY A 15 -8.51 4.19 -6.39
C GLY A 15 -9.18 2.88 -6.75
N GLU A 16 -8.81 2.34 -7.91
CA GLU A 16 -9.28 1.06 -8.42
C GLU A 16 -8.08 0.30 -8.99
N GLY A 17 -7.98 -0.99 -8.67
CA GLY A 17 -6.93 -1.88 -9.14
C GLY A 17 -7.48 -3.23 -9.58
N ALA A 18 -6.60 -4.12 -10.05
CA ALA A 18 -6.97 -5.42 -10.60
C ALA A 18 -7.76 -6.32 -9.63
N PHE A 19 -7.59 -6.11 -8.32
CA PHE A 19 -8.19 -6.93 -7.26
C PHE A 19 -9.40 -6.27 -6.59
N GLY A 20 -9.76 -5.04 -6.98
CA GLY A 20 -10.93 -4.34 -6.45
C GLY A 20 -10.72 -2.84 -6.28
N THR A 21 -11.68 -2.23 -5.60
CA THR A 21 -11.75 -0.78 -5.38
C THR A 21 -11.32 -0.43 -3.96
N VAL A 22 -10.48 0.60 -3.83
CA VAL A 22 -9.97 1.08 -2.55
C VAL A 22 -10.76 2.30 -2.11
N TYR A 23 -11.23 2.28 -0.86
CA TYR A 23 -12.00 3.36 -0.28
C TYR A 23 -11.34 3.87 1.02
N ARG A 24 -11.43 5.18 1.24
CA ARG A 24 -11.32 5.79 2.57
C ARG A 24 -12.62 5.49 3.32
N GLY A 25 -12.50 5.13 4.59
CA GLY A 25 -13.67 4.90 5.41
C GLY A 25 -13.34 4.82 6.89
N THR A 26 -14.39 4.72 7.69
CA THR A 26 -14.28 4.44 9.12
C THR A 26 -14.78 3.04 9.42
N TRP A 27 -14.02 2.32 10.25
CA TRP A 27 -14.37 0.99 10.71
C TRP A 27 -14.42 0.96 12.23
N ARG A 28 -15.51 0.41 12.77
CA ARG A 28 -15.68 0.20 14.22
C ARG A 28 -16.27 -1.20 14.44
N GLY A 29 -15.41 -2.17 14.74
CA GLY A 29 -15.82 -3.51 15.17
C GLY A 29 -16.29 -4.45 14.05
N MET A 30 -16.40 -5.75 14.37
CA MET A 30 -16.84 -6.79 13.43
C MET A 30 -18.32 -7.09 13.68
N GLN A 31 -19.19 -6.70 12.75
CA GLN A 31 -20.46 -7.37 12.55
C GLN A 31 -20.30 -8.36 11.40
N ALA A 32 -20.77 -9.59 11.60
CA ALA A 32 -20.83 -10.59 10.54
C ALA A 32 -21.82 -10.11 9.47
N LEU A 33 -21.30 -9.54 8.39
CA LEU A 33 -22.07 -9.22 7.20
C LEU A 33 -22.58 -10.53 6.59
N THR A 34 -23.89 -10.62 6.37
CA THR A 34 -24.55 -11.76 5.74
C THR A 34 -24.34 -11.80 4.22
N ASP A 35 -23.81 -10.72 3.63
CA ASP A 35 -23.36 -10.70 2.25
C ASP A 35 -21.88 -11.14 2.18
N THR A 36 -21.62 -12.13 1.33
CA THR A 36 -20.28 -12.65 1.03
C THR A 36 -19.45 -11.60 0.28
N ALA A 37 -18.99 -10.58 0.98
CA ALA A 37 -18.01 -9.61 0.52
C ALA A 37 -16.75 -9.70 1.39
N LEU A 38 -15.59 -9.81 0.76
CA LEU A 38 -14.29 -9.81 1.44
C LEU A 38 -13.78 -8.37 1.53
N TYR A 39 -13.59 -7.87 2.75
CA TYR A 39 -13.00 -6.57 3.01
C TYR A 39 -11.63 -6.72 3.65
N LEU A 40 -10.61 -6.07 3.07
CA LEU A 40 -9.33 -5.86 3.72
C LEU A 40 -9.32 -4.45 4.33
N VAL A 41 -9.36 -4.35 5.66
CA VAL A 41 -9.32 -3.06 6.36
C VAL A 41 -7.90 -2.86 6.89
N GLY A 42 -7.25 -1.79 6.44
CA GLY A 42 -5.91 -1.41 6.86
C GLY A 42 -5.86 0.02 7.41
N GLU A 43 -4.69 0.44 7.82
CA GLU A 43 -4.44 1.84 8.12
C GLU A 43 -4.50 2.70 6.86
N LEU A 44 -4.90 3.97 7.03
CA LEU A 44 -4.93 4.93 5.94
C LEU A 44 -3.60 5.67 5.83
N CYS A 45 -2.89 5.48 4.72
CA CYS A 45 -1.68 6.22 4.40
C CYS A 45 -2.03 7.61 3.82
N THR A 46 -1.72 8.68 4.56
CA THR A 46 -2.23 10.03 4.28
C THR A 46 -1.66 10.68 3.02
N HIS A 47 -0.52 10.22 2.52
CA HIS A 47 0.11 10.78 1.32
C HIS A 47 -0.17 9.99 0.05
N GLY A 48 -0.97 8.93 0.14
CA GLY A 48 -1.28 8.08 -1.00
C GLY A 48 -0.05 7.31 -1.47
N SER A 49 0.01 7.01 -2.77
CA SER A 49 1.07 6.20 -3.35
C SER A 49 2.34 7.00 -3.63
N LEU A 50 3.48 6.30 -3.74
CA LEU A 50 4.76 6.89 -4.12
C LEU A 50 4.68 7.54 -5.50
N CYS A 51 3.90 6.96 -6.42
CA CYS A 51 3.62 7.55 -7.73
C CYS A 51 3.07 8.98 -7.59
N GLN A 52 1.99 9.14 -6.81
CA GLN A 52 1.36 10.45 -6.55
C GLN A 52 2.32 11.43 -5.88
N VAL A 53 3.19 10.93 -5.00
CA VAL A 53 4.19 11.75 -4.31
C VAL A 53 5.27 12.25 -5.27
N ILE A 54 5.76 11.39 -6.16
CA ILE A 54 6.71 11.76 -7.22
C ILE A 54 6.08 12.79 -8.16
N GLU A 55 4.86 12.53 -8.65
CA GLU A 55 4.14 13.43 -9.55
C GLU A 55 3.87 14.81 -8.92
N SER A 56 3.61 14.84 -7.62
CA SER A 56 3.43 16.10 -6.87
C SER A 56 4.73 16.90 -6.66
N GLY A 57 5.89 16.34 -7.02
CA GLY A 57 7.19 16.97 -6.81
C GLY A 57 7.64 17.04 -5.34
N ARG A 58 6.97 16.32 -4.43
CA ARG A 58 7.24 16.39 -2.97
C ARG A 58 8.63 15.90 -2.56
N LEU A 59 9.25 15.05 -3.38
CA LEU A 59 10.62 14.56 -3.18
C LEU A 59 11.68 15.46 -3.82
N TRP A 60 11.27 16.55 -4.47
CA TRP A 60 12.17 17.50 -5.13
C TRP A 60 12.25 18.81 -4.35
N ASP A 61 13.46 19.38 -4.29
CA ASP A 61 13.68 20.74 -3.84
C ASP A 61 13.89 21.63 -5.06
N ALA A 62 12.90 22.48 -5.35
CA ALA A 62 12.93 23.36 -6.51
C ALA A 62 13.92 24.51 -6.36
N GLU A 63 14.24 24.94 -5.13
CA GLU A 63 15.20 26.02 -4.89
C GLU A 63 16.64 25.51 -5.06
N LEU A 64 16.93 24.33 -4.51
CA LEU A 64 18.24 23.69 -4.58
C LEU A 64 18.45 22.87 -5.86
N GLN A 65 17.40 22.69 -6.69
CA GLN A 65 17.41 21.84 -7.88
C GLN A 65 17.96 20.43 -7.59
N ALA A 66 17.55 19.87 -6.45
CA ALA A 66 18.08 18.63 -5.93
C ALA A 66 16.98 17.77 -5.29
N PRO A 67 17.13 16.43 -5.27
CA PRO A 67 16.22 15.58 -4.52
C PRO A 67 16.37 15.82 -3.01
N ARG A 68 15.25 15.75 -2.30
CA ARG A 68 15.21 15.76 -0.84
C ARG A 68 15.74 14.41 -0.34
N LEU A 69 17.06 14.31 -0.18
CA LEU A 69 17.75 13.05 0.10
C LEU A 69 17.24 12.32 1.35
N GLY A 70 16.87 13.03 2.42
CA GLY A 70 16.35 12.40 3.64
C GLY A 70 15.11 11.53 3.37
N PRO A 71 13.98 12.12 2.93
CA PRO A 71 12.79 11.36 2.55
C PRO A 71 13.04 10.32 1.46
N VAL A 72 13.86 10.64 0.45
CA VAL A 72 14.17 9.69 -0.64
C VAL A 72 14.87 8.45 -0.11
N LEU A 73 15.89 8.60 0.74
CA LEU A 73 16.63 7.48 1.30
C LEU A 73 15.77 6.64 2.26
N THR A 74 14.92 7.27 3.06
CA THR A 74 13.98 6.52 3.92
C THR A 74 13.05 5.66 3.09
N VAL A 75 12.43 6.23 2.06
CA VAL A 75 11.54 5.50 1.15
C VAL A 75 12.28 4.36 0.47
N LEU A 76 13.50 4.57 -0.02
CA LEU A 76 14.30 3.53 -0.67
C LEU A 76 14.67 2.39 0.30
N CYS A 77 15.02 2.70 1.55
CA CYS A 77 15.30 1.68 2.57
C CYS A 77 14.07 0.83 2.88
N ASP A 78 12.92 1.48 3.11
CA ASP A 78 11.66 0.79 3.42
C ASP A 78 11.18 -0.09 2.25
N ILE A 79 11.42 0.34 1.01
CA ILE A 79 11.08 -0.39 -0.22
C ILE A 79 12.02 -1.58 -0.44
N ALA A 80 13.32 -1.47 -0.15
CA ALA A 80 14.29 -2.54 -0.40
C ALA A 80 13.95 -3.86 0.33
N GLU A 81 13.06 -3.81 1.31
CA GLU A 81 12.57 -4.98 2.07
C GLU A 81 11.33 -5.64 1.42
N GLY A 82 10.69 -5.02 0.42
CA GLY A 82 9.45 -5.47 -0.22
C GLY A 82 9.63 -6.31 -1.50
N MET A 83 8.71 -7.25 -1.76
CA MET A 83 8.81 -8.21 -2.89
C MET A 83 8.03 -7.82 -4.17
N ASP A 84 7.22 -6.74 -4.18
CA ASP A 84 6.53 -6.24 -5.39
C ASP A 84 6.63 -4.70 -5.49
N LEU A 85 7.69 -4.21 -6.14
CA LEU A 85 8.14 -2.81 -6.03
C LEU A 85 7.60 -1.90 -7.12
N LYS A 86 6.29 -1.66 -7.13
CA LYS A 86 5.69 -0.65 -8.00
C LYS A 86 5.41 0.62 -7.22
N PRO A 87 5.63 1.82 -7.79
CA PRO A 87 5.31 3.07 -7.12
C PRO A 87 3.85 3.16 -6.64
N ASP A 88 2.92 2.52 -7.32
CA ASP A 88 1.49 2.45 -6.92
C ASP A 88 1.25 1.57 -5.69
N ASN A 89 2.09 0.56 -5.49
CA ASN A 89 2.03 -0.40 -4.38
C ASN A 89 2.89 0.03 -3.19
N VAL A 90 3.47 1.24 -3.21
CA VAL A 90 4.17 1.82 -2.07
C VAL A 90 3.36 3.01 -1.58
N LEU A 91 2.85 2.94 -0.36
CA LEU A 91 2.10 4.02 0.27
C LEU A 91 2.96 4.79 1.26
N LEU A 92 2.78 6.11 1.35
CA LEU A 92 3.56 6.95 2.27
C LEU A 92 2.69 7.47 3.44
N GLN A 93 3.26 7.42 4.64
CA GLN A 93 2.62 7.86 5.88
C GLN A 93 3.56 8.75 6.70
N ASP A 94 3.03 9.86 7.22
CA ASP A 94 3.76 10.66 8.21
C ASP A 94 3.70 10.00 9.59
N THR A 95 4.85 9.97 10.26
CA THR A 95 4.99 9.56 11.66
C THR A 95 5.70 10.65 12.46
N ALA A 96 5.64 10.56 13.80
CA ALA A 96 6.39 11.45 14.67
C ALA A 96 7.91 11.43 14.45
N LYS A 97 8.43 10.40 13.77
CA LYS A 97 9.87 10.22 13.48
C LYS A 97 10.23 10.56 12.03
N GLY A 98 9.26 10.93 11.20
CA GLY A 98 9.45 11.19 9.77
C GLY A 98 8.48 10.41 8.88
N VAL A 99 8.71 10.46 7.57
CA VAL A 99 7.94 9.72 6.57
C VAL A 99 8.34 8.24 6.62
N VAL A 100 7.36 7.34 6.53
CA VAL A 100 7.57 5.90 6.39
C VAL A 100 6.88 5.43 5.12
N ALA A 101 7.56 4.58 4.34
CA ALA A 101 6.96 3.89 3.21
C ALA A 101 6.44 2.51 3.64
N LYS A 102 5.26 2.15 3.15
CA LYS A 102 4.59 0.89 3.44
C LYS A 102 4.23 0.22 2.14
N VAL A 103 4.63 -1.03 1.97
CA VAL A 103 4.24 -1.82 0.79
C VAL A 103 2.78 -2.25 0.97
N ALA A 104 1.96 -1.87 0.02
CA ALA A 104 0.59 -2.32 -0.17
C ALA A 104 0.54 -3.38 -1.27
N ASP A 105 -0.57 -4.11 -1.34
CA ASP A 105 -0.83 -5.17 -2.33
C ASP A 105 0.06 -6.43 -2.17
N LEU A 106 -0.30 -7.26 -1.19
CA LEU A 106 0.21 -8.63 -1.03
C LEU A 106 -0.61 -9.66 -1.84
N GLY A 107 -1.44 -9.22 -2.80
CA GLY A 107 -2.31 -10.12 -3.57
C GLY A 107 -1.56 -11.20 -4.35
N LEU A 108 -0.26 -11.00 -4.55
CA LEU A 108 0.69 -11.94 -5.18
C LEU A 108 1.65 -12.60 -4.20
N GLY A 109 1.55 -12.29 -2.90
CA GLY A 109 2.40 -12.85 -1.86
C GLY A 109 2.14 -14.36 -1.73
N ALA A 110 3.14 -15.16 -2.03
CA ALA A 110 3.06 -16.60 -1.84
C ALA A 110 3.60 -17.00 -0.47
N ILE A 111 2.78 -17.68 0.34
CA ILE A 111 3.23 -18.23 1.62
C ILE A 111 4.04 -19.50 1.34
N LEU A 112 5.36 -19.40 1.46
CA LEU A 112 6.24 -20.57 1.44
C LEU A 112 6.14 -21.29 2.79
N THR A 113 5.70 -22.54 2.77
CA THR A 113 5.69 -23.41 3.96
C THR A 113 7.13 -23.84 4.28
N ALA A 114 7.45 -24.09 5.55
CA ALA A 114 8.79 -24.54 5.93
C ALA A 114 9.19 -25.81 5.15
N GLY A 115 10.17 -25.69 4.25
CA GLY A 115 10.66 -26.76 3.38
C GLY A 115 10.42 -26.56 1.88
N THR A 116 9.62 -25.58 1.46
CA THR A 116 9.54 -25.15 0.05
C THR A 116 10.52 -24.01 -0.23
N THR A 117 11.46 -24.25 -1.13
CA THR A 117 12.53 -23.29 -1.49
C THR A 117 12.23 -22.48 -2.74
N HIS A 118 11.23 -22.90 -3.55
CA HIS A 118 10.88 -22.26 -4.82
C HIS A 118 9.40 -22.53 -5.17
N LEU A 119 8.75 -21.58 -5.84
CA LEU A 119 7.49 -21.77 -6.55
C LEU A 119 7.77 -21.65 -8.06
N SER A 120 7.73 -22.77 -8.78
CA SER A 120 7.77 -22.78 -10.24
C SER A 120 6.42 -22.29 -10.80
N ASP A 121 6.45 -21.45 -11.84
CA ASP A 121 5.31 -20.79 -12.53
C ASP A 121 4.71 -19.50 -11.93
N ALA A 122 5.35 -18.88 -10.94
CA ALA A 122 4.93 -17.56 -10.44
C ALA A 122 5.39 -16.40 -11.35
N ARG A 123 5.06 -16.41 -12.65
CA ARG A 123 5.16 -15.20 -13.49
C ARG A 123 4.00 -14.27 -13.17
N VAL A 124 4.08 -13.59 -12.03
CA VAL A 124 3.06 -12.65 -11.58
C VAL A 124 3.73 -11.38 -11.08
N GLY A 125 3.28 -10.24 -11.59
CA GLY A 125 3.88 -8.92 -11.39
C GLY A 125 3.49 -8.00 -12.54
N THR A 126 3.59 -6.68 -12.37
CA THR A 126 3.30 -5.74 -13.45
C THR A 126 4.48 -5.72 -14.40
N GLN A 127 4.19 -5.92 -15.69
CA GLN A 127 5.14 -6.22 -16.76
C GLN A 127 6.35 -5.27 -16.86
N LEU A 128 6.21 -4.01 -16.44
CA LEU A 128 7.27 -3.00 -16.47
C LEU A 128 8.23 -3.04 -15.27
N TYR A 129 7.86 -3.72 -14.19
CA TYR A 129 8.60 -3.76 -12.91
C TYR A 129 9.05 -5.17 -12.55
N MET A 130 8.89 -6.13 -13.46
CA MET A 130 9.35 -7.50 -13.28
C MET A 130 10.86 -7.56 -13.48
N ALA A 131 11.55 -8.22 -12.56
CA ALA A 131 12.98 -8.48 -12.69
C ALA A 131 13.23 -9.42 -13.91
N PRO A 132 14.36 -9.27 -14.62
CA PRO A 132 14.60 -9.93 -15.91
C PRO A 132 14.90 -11.43 -15.83
N GLU A 133 15.17 -11.99 -14.64
CA GLU A 133 15.42 -13.42 -14.39
C GLU A 133 14.24 -14.36 -14.70
#